data_AF-A0A8S3R1M0-F1
#
_entry.id   AF-A0A8S3R1M0-F1
#
_cell.length_a   1.000
_cell.length_b   1.000
_cell.length_c   1.000
_cell.angle_alpha   90.00
_cell.angle_beta   90.00
_cell.angle_gamma   90.00
#
_symmetry.space_group_name_H-M   'P 1'
#
loop_
_entity.id
_entity.type
_entity.pdbx_description
1 polymer ?
#
loop_
_entity_poly.entity_id
_entity_poly.type
_entity_poly.pdbx_seq_one_letter_code
_entity_poly.pdbx_strand_id
1 'polypeptide(L)'
;MLVGIVFMLAQGNFKFEVQVYKGLIALLPCTSPKAQQMAAQSLRVVQPIVKSANPSIVEPLLNLLKTLHLEVQYEAIELIKELMDYEVSDSLLKGLVLLLRPAKEDLIRKPEILDDPDVPRINAPLPVFSNEIAEKLIQLRVTHNLLYTMGNMDYADSQRQASISLEYFCRTFPIVVEHVHEAMGDNLYDLFMSNPEALYMHMNHIQADILVSNKVNIPKTVETVD
;
A
#
# COMPACT_ATOMS: atom_id res chain seq x y z
N MET A 1 12.86 -16.11 -21.91
CA MET A 1 13.33 -17.52 -21.85
C MET A 1 13.10 -18.14 -20.49
N LEU A 2 13.49 -17.50 -19.38
CA LEU A 2 13.29 -18.04 -18.01
C LEU A 2 11.80 -18.26 -17.65
N VAL A 3 10.95 -17.27 -17.89
CA VAL A 3 9.49 -17.34 -17.63
C VAL A 3 8.83 -18.50 -18.40
N GLY A 4 9.23 -18.72 -19.66
CA GLY A 4 8.72 -19.81 -20.48
C GLY A 4 9.14 -21.20 -20.00
N ILE A 5 10.36 -21.34 -19.45
CA ILE A 5 10.83 -22.59 -18.85
C ILE A 5 10.10 -22.86 -17.53
N VAL A 6 9.91 -21.84 -16.70
CA VAL A 6 9.15 -21.95 -15.44
C VAL A 6 7.70 -22.35 -15.71
N PHE A 7 7.07 -21.74 -16.72
CA PHE A 7 5.72 -22.12 -17.15
C PHE A 7 5.64 -23.57 -17.63
N MET A 8 6.60 -24.03 -18.44
CA MET A 8 6.64 -25.43 -18.90
C MET A 8 6.90 -26.43 -17.75
N LEU A 9 7.71 -26.06 -16.76
CA LEU A 9 7.97 -26.91 -15.57
C LEU A 9 6.78 -26.94 -14.61
N ALA A 10 5.96 -25.88 -14.59
CA ALA A 10 4.76 -25.78 -13.79
C ALA A 10 3.52 -26.41 -14.46
N GLN A 11 3.64 -27.02 -15.64
CA GLN A 11 2.49 -27.68 -16.27
C GLN A 11 2.49 -29.19 -16.00
N GLY A 12 1.45 -29.66 -15.30
CA GLY A 12 1.05 -31.07 -15.29
C GLY A 12 1.52 -31.89 -14.09
N ASN A 13 2.12 -31.25 -13.07
CA ASN A 13 2.47 -31.92 -11.82
C ASN A 13 2.42 -30.97 -10.63
N PHE A 14 1.33 -31.11 -9.86
CA PHE A 14 1.01 -30.30 -8.68
C PHE A 14 2.16 -30.19 -7.66
N LYS A 15 2.98 -31.23 -7.49
CA LYS A 15 4.11 -31.19 -6.55
C LYS A 15 5.24 -30.31 -7.06
N PHE A 16 5.51 -30.29 -8.37
CA PHE A 16 6.52 -29.40 -8.95
C PHE A 16 6.04 -27.95 -8.97
N GLU A 17 4.75 -27.71 -9.27
CA GLU A 17 4.12 -26.38 -9.23
C GLU A 17 4.33 -25.68 -7.88
N VAL A 18 4.01 -26.35 -6.77
CA VAL A 18 4.16 -25.79 -5.42
C VAL A 18 5.64 -25.56 -5.06
N GLN A 19 6.55 -26.42 -5.50
CA GLN A 19 7.99 -26.26 -5.22
C GLN A 19 8.61 -25.14 -6.04
N VAL A 20 8.24 -25.01 -7.31
CA VAL A 20 8.64 -23.89 -8.17
C VAL A 20 8.15 -22.57 -7.56
N TYR A 21 6.89 -22.52 -7.12
CA TYR A 21 6.32 -21.35 -6.48
C TYR A 21 7.07 -20.96 -5.19
N LYS A 22 7.36 -21.93 -4.31
CA LYS A 22 8.19 -21.69 -3.10
C LYS A 22 9.61 -21.24 -3.44
N GLY A 23 10.21 -21.83 -4.47
CA GLY A 23 11.53 -21.44 -4.95
C GLY A 23 11.55 -20.00 -5.45
N LEU A 24 10.53 -19.58 -6.20
CA LEU A 24 10.39 -18.20 -6.66
C LEU A 24 10.20 -17.20 -5.50
N ILE A 25 9.43 -17.56 -4.47
CA ILE A 25 9.31 -16.73 -3.25
C ILE A 25 10.68 -16.55 -2.59
N ALA A 26 11.48 -17.62 -2.50
CA ALA A 26 12.82 -17.56 -1.92
C ALA A 26 13.81 -16.69 -2.71
N LEU A 27 13.49 -16.31 -3.95
CA LEU A 27 14.29 -15.39 -4.77
C LEU A 27 13.93 -13.91 -4.60
N LEU A 28 12.77 -13.59 -4.02
CA LEU A 28 12.38 -12.20 -3.73
C LEU A 28 13.38 -11.44 -2.82
N PRO A 29 13.96 -12.04 -1.77
CA PRO A 29 14.93 -11.32 -0.93
C PRO A 29 16.36 -11.28 -1.52
N CYS A 30 16.59 -11.73 -2.75
CA CYS A 30 17.92 -11.70 -3.36
C CYS A 30 18.43 -10.26 -3.59
N THR A 31 19.76 -10.09 -3.62
CA THR A 31 20.41 -8.77 -3.80
C THR A 31 20.38 -8.25 -5.24
N SER A 32 20.08 -9.09 -6.23
CA SER A 32 20.05 -8.69 -7.63
C SER A 32 18.67 -8.16 -8.02
N PRO A 33 18.52 -6.88 -8.40
CA PRO A 33 17.23 -6.31 -8.80
C PRO A 33 16.61 -7.06 -9.98
N LYS A 34 17.46 -7.52 -10.92
CA LYS A 34 16.99 -8.30 -12.06
C LYS A 34 16.43 -9.65 -11.64
N ALA A 35 17.04 -10.31 -10.66
CA ALA A 35 16.52 -11.57 -10.12
C ALA A 35 15.19 -11.35 -9.40
N GLN A 36 15.07 -10.29 -8.60
CA GLN A 36 13.83 -9.91 -7.91
C GLN A 36 12.70 -9.64 -8.90
N GLN A 37 12.96 -8.81 -9.93
CA GLN A 37 12.02 -8.50 -11.00
C GLN A 37 11.53 -9.77 -11.69
N MET A 38 12.47 -10.65 -12.13
CA MET A 38 12.10 -11.89 -12.81
C MET A 38 11.35 -12.86 -11.90
N ALA A 39 11.69 -12.91 -10.59
CA ALA A 39 10.99 -13.74 -9.62
C ALA A 39 9.55 -13.27 -9.42
N ALA A 40 9.33 -11.97 -9.19
CA ALA A 40 8.00 -11.38 -9.06
C ALA A 40 7.16 -11.58 -10.33
N GLN A 41 7.73 -11.30 -11.50
CA GLN A 41 7.08 -11.53 -12.79
C GLN A 41 6.72 -13.01 -13.01
N SER A 42 7.60 -13.93 -12.62
CA SER A 42 7.34 -15.38 -12.75
C SER A 42 6.26 -15.84 -11.76
N LEU A 43 6.22 -15.27 -10.55
CA LEU A 43 5.17 -15.56 -9.57
C LEU A 43 3.78 -15.19 -10.11
N ARG A 44 3.64 -14.05 -10.80
CA ARG A 44 2.39 -13.66 -11.46
C ARG A 44 1.89 -14.70 -12.47
N VAL A 45 2.81 -15.29 -13.23
CA VAL A 45 2.48 -16.33 -14.22
C VAL A 45 2.09 -17.66 -13.54
N VAL A 46 2.77 -18.00 -12.44
CA VAL A 46 2.56 -19.28 -11.74
C VAL A 46 1.40 -19.23 -10.75
N GLN A 47 1.06 -18.07 -10.19
CA GLN A 47 0.03 -17.90 -9.17
C GLN A 47 -1.34 -18.46 -9.62
N PRO A 48 -1.86 -18.16 -10.83
CA PRO A 48 -3.14 -18.73 -11.30
C PRO A 48 -3.10 -20.26 -11.51
N ILE A 49 -1.91 -20.83 -11.72
CA ILE A 49 -1.72 -22.28 -11.89
C ILE A 49 -1.82 -22.97 -10.53
N VAL A 50 -1.12 -22.43 -9.52
CA VAL A 50 -1.08 -22.99 -8.15
C VAL A 50 -2.40 -22.74 -7.40
N LYS A 51 -3.13 -21.67 -7.75
CA LYS A 51 -4.45 -21.28 -7.22
C LYS A 51 -4.52 -20.94 -5.73
N SER A 52 -3.53 -21.32 -4.93
CA SER A 52 -3.42 -20.98 -3.52
C SER A 52 -2.13 -20.23 -3.27
N ALA A 53 -2.22 -19.11 -2.54
CA ALA A 53 -1.05 -18.30 -2.22
C ALA A 53 -0.37 -18.81 -0.94
N ASN A 54 0.96 -18.96 -0.98
CA ASN A 54 1.73 -19.33 0.21
C ASN A 54 1.92 -18.10 1.11
N PRO A 55 1.51 -18.12 2.40
CA PRO A 55 1.69 -17.00 3.32
C PRO A 55 3.12 -16.46 3.43
N SER A 56 4.14 -17.28 3.15
CA SER A 56 5.54 -16.84 3.17
C SER A 56 5.88 -15.80 2.09
N ILE A 57 4.99 -15.52 1.13
CA ILE A 57 5.19 -14.49 0.10
C ILE A 57 5.06 -13.06 0.65
N VAL A 58 4.27 -12.88 1.73
CA VAL A 58 3.81 -11.57 2.19
C VAL A 58 4.97 -10.66 2.57
N GLU A 59 5.84 -11.10 3.49
CA GLU A 59 6.95 -10.27 3.97
C GLU A 59 7.99 -9.96 2.88
N PRO A 60 8.51 -10.93 2.11
CA PRO A 60 9.45 -10.64 1.03
C PRO A 60 8.87 -9.69 -0.01
N LEU A 61 7.59 -9.83 -0.36
CA LEU A 61 6.91 -8.98 -1.34
C LEU A 61 6.74 -7.54 -0.83
N LEU A 62 6.33 -7.36 0.43
CA LEU A 62 6.24 -6.03 1.04
C LEU A 62 7.61 -5.35 1.13
N ASN A 63 8.67 -6.11 1.38
CA ASN A 63 10.04 -5.59 1.39
C ASN A 63 10.50 -5.10 0.00
N LEU A 64 9.97 -5.68 -1.09
CA LEU A 64 10.26 -5.18 -2.43
C LEU A 64 9.72 -3.76 -2.67
N LEU A 65 8.65 -3.35 -1.98
CA LEU A 65 8.15 -1.97 -2.11
C LEU A 65 9.13 -0.93 -1.56
N LYS A 66 10.08 -1.33 -0.71
CA LYS A 66 11.10 -0.46 -0.11
C LYS A 66 12.37 -0.33 -0.94
N THR A 67 12.48 -1.06 -2.05
CA THR A 67 13.65 -0.99 -2.94
C THR A 67 13.71 0.33 -3.69
N LEU A 68 14.88 0.78 -4.13
CA LEU A 68 15.01 1.96 -4.99
C LEU A 68 14.85 1.63 -6.49
N HIS A 69 14.68 0.35 -6.82
CA HIS A 69 14.56 -0.15 -8.19
C HIS A 69 13.09 -0.12 -8.64
N LEU A 70 12.72 0.89 -9.44
CA LEU A 70 11.34 1.12 -9.89
C LEU A 70 10.75 -0.07 -10.64
N GLU A 71 11.56 -0.79 -11.42
CA GLU A 71 11.14 -1.99 -12.13
C GLU A 71 10.76 -3.14 -11.18
N VAL A 72 11.41 -3.23 -10.02
CA VAL A 72 11.10 -4.22 -8.98
C VAL A 72 9.86 -3.79 -8.21
N GLN A 73 9.72 -2.50 -7.87
CA GLN A 73 8.51 -1.98 -7.24
C GLN A 73 7.28 -2.19 -8.13
N TYR A 74 7.40 -1.92 -9.42
CA TYR A 74 6.30 -2.11 -10.38
C TYR A 74 5.81 -3.56 -10.39
N GLU A 75 6.71 -4.54 -10.53
CA GLU A 75 6.31 -5.96 -10.52
C GLU A 75 5.77 -6.40 -9.15
N ALA A 76 6.29 -5.83 -8.05
CA ALA A 76 5.74 -6.08 -6.72
C ALA A 76 4.30 -5.57 -6.60
N ILE A 77 4.01 -4.36 -7.07
CA ILE A 77 2.67 -3.77 -7.07
C ILE A 77 1.70 -4.61 -7.90
N GLU A 78 2.12 -5.01 -9.11
CA GLU A 78 1.29 -5.85 -9.97
C GLU A 78 1.00 -7.23 -9.35
N LEU A 79 2.01 -7.85 -8.72
CA LEU A 79 1.83 -9.11 -8.00
C LEU A 79 0.90 -8.95 -6.78
N ILE A 80 1.01 -7.85 -6.04
CA ILE A 80 0.09 -7.56 -4.92
C ILE A 80 -1.35 -7.45 -5.40
N LYS A 81 -1.60 -6.75 -6.52
CA LYS A 81 -2.95 -6.65 -7.10
C LYS A 81 -3.55 -8.01 -7.42
N GLU A 82 -2.76 -8.91 -8.02
CA GLU A 82 -3.23 -10.27 -8.32
C GLU A 82 -3.48 -11.09 -7.05
N LEU A 83 -2.63 -10.94 -6.02
CA LEU A 83 -2.77 -11.66 -4.75
C LEU A 83 -3.97 -11.21 -3.90
N MET A 84 -4.64 -10.11 -4.27
CA MET A 84 -5.86 -9.66 -3.60
C MET A 84 -7.02 -10.65 -3.73
N ASP A 85 -7.02 -11.48 -4.77
CA ASP A 85 -8.04 -12.51 -4.99
C ASP A 85 -7.75 -13.84 -4.25
N TYR A 86 -6.72 -13.86 -3.39
CA TYR A 86 -6.23 -15.06 -2.71
C TYR A 86 -6.23 -14.91 -1.18
N GLU A 87 -5.90 -16.00 -0.49
CA GLU A 87 -6.01 -16.14 0.97
C GLU A 87 -5.05 -15.22 1.76
N VAL A 88 -4.04 -14.67 1.09
CA VAL A 88 -3.03 -13.78 1.70
C VAL A 88 -3.44 -12.30 1.70
N SER A 89 -4.56 -11.94 1.08
CA SER A 89 -5.05 -10.57 0.92
C SER A 89 -5.12 -9.79 2.23
N ASP A 90 -5.70 -10.36 3.29
CA ASP A 90 -5.81 -9.70 4.60
C ASP A 90 -4.43 -9.42 5.22
N SER A 91 -3.47 -10.33 5.05
CA SER A 91 -2.10 -10.15 5.53
C SER A 91 -1.33 -9.08 4.73
N LEU A 92 -1.57 -9.03 3.42
CA LEU A 92 -1.03 -7.99 2.54
C LEU A 92 -1.58 -6.61 2.88
N LEU A 93 -2.90 -6.47 3.02
CA LEU A 93 -3.55 -5.20 3.40
C LEU A 93 -3.02 -4.70 4.73
N LYS A 94 -2.91 -5.58 5.73
CA LYS A 94 -2.33 -5.22 7.03
C LYS A 94 -0.89 -4.71 6.89
N GLY A 95 -0.08 -5.39 6.09
CA GLY A 95 1.29 -4.97 5.82
C GLY A 95 1.38 -3.63 5.08
N LEU A 96 0.56 -3.41 4.06
CA LEU A 96 0.49 -2.16 3.30
C LEU A 96 0.09 -0.98 4.18
N VAL A 97 -0.91 -1.15 5.05
CA VAL A 97 -1.32 -0.10 5.98
C VAL A 97 -0.21 0.24 6.96
N LEU A 98 0.59 -0.75 7.39
CA LEU A 98 1.76 -0.49 8.25
C LEU A 98 2.88 0.26 7.52
N LEU A 99 3.01 0.10 6.20
CA LEU A 99 4.00 0.83 5.38
C LEU A 99 3.65 2.31 5.17
N LEU A 100 2.40 2.73 5.38
CA LEU A 100 2.01 4.14 5.32
C LEU A 100 2.71 4.98 6.40
N ARG A 101 3.18 4.34 7.47
CA ARG A 101 4.04 4.96 8.46
C ARG A 101 5.50 4.64 8.12
N PRO A 102 6.37 5.64 7.92
CA PRO A 102 7.79 5.40 7.69
C PRO A 102 8.36 4.61 8.87
N ALA A 103 9.10 3.53 8.59
CA ALA A 103 9.81 2.85 9.65
C ALA A 103 10.89 3.80 10.20
N LYS A 104 11.19 3.73 11.50
CA LYS A 104 12.23 4.59 12.12
C LYS A 104 13.59 4.50 11.42
N GLU A 105 13.83 3.42 10.69
CA GLU A 105 15.04 3.15 9.92
C GLU A 105 15.10 3.89 8.57
N ASP A 106 13.94 4.28 8.01
CA ASP A 106 13.83 5.02 6.74
C ASP A 106 14.23 6.49 6.89
N LEU A 107 14.19 7.03 8.12
CA LEU A 107 14.62 8.39 8.47
C LEU A 107 16.13 8.61 8.27
N ILE A 108 16.92 7.53 8.21
CA ILE A 108 18.40 7.58 8.11
C ILE A 108 18.85 7.58 6.63
N ARG A 109 17.99 7.12 5.72
CA ARG A 109 18.31 6.97 4.29
C ARG A 109 17.42 7.86 3.44
N LYS A 110 17.49 9.18 3.64
CA LYS A 110 16.93 10.13 2.68
C LYS A 110 17.76 10.04 1.39
N PRO A 111 17.25 9.53 0.26
CA PRO A 111 17.91 9.74 -1.02
C PRO A 111 17.58 11.17 -1.45
N GLU A 112 18.59 12.00 -1.71
CA GLU A 112 18.45 13.37 -2.23
C GLU A 112 17.96 13.40 -3.71
N ILE A 113 17.15 12.43 -4.12
CA ILE A 113 16.68 12.27 -5.50
C ILE A 113 15.15 12.15 -5.51
N LEU A 114 14.46 13.17 -4.99
CA LEU A 114 13.02 13.38 -5.21
C LEU A 114 12.67 14.86 -5.48
N ASP A 115 13.67 15.69 -5.78
CA ASP A 115 13.48 17.08 -6.24
C ASP A 115 13.64 17.19 -7.78
N ASP A 116 13.33 16.13 -8.52
CA ASP A 116 13.33 16.18 -10.00
C ASP A 116 11.93 16.61 -10.49
N PRO A 117 11.79 17.80 -11.09
CA PRO A 117 10.50 18.28 -11.61
C PRO A 117 9.96 17.43 -12.77
N ASP A 118 10.77 16.53 -13.34
CA ASP A 118 10.39 15.61 -14.43
C ASP A 118 9.90 14.23 -13.96
N VAL A 119 9.73 13.98 -12.65
CA VAL A 119 9.05 12.75 -12.19
C VAL A 119 7.62 12.77 -12.76
N PRO A 120 7.20 11.75 -13.53
CA PRO A 120 5.85 11.68 -14.05
C PRO A 120 4.87 11.72 -12.88
N ARG A 121 4.13 12.82 -12.76
CA ARG A 121 3.00 12.91 -11.82
C ARG A 121 2.10 11.73 -12.14
N ILE A 122 2.02 10.79 -11.20
CA ILE A 122 1.09 9.67 -11.29
C ILE A 122 -0.30 10.28 -11.09
N ASN A 123 -0.85 10.86 -12.15
CA ASN A 123 -2.26 11.16 -12.30
C ASN A 123 -2.96 9.84 -12.63
N ALA A 124 -2.78 8.84 -11.76
CA ALA A 124 -3.64 7.67 -11.80
C ALA A 124 -5.02 8.13 -11.32
N PRO A 125 -6.11 7.69 -11.98
CA PRO A 125 -7.43 7.77 -11.36
C PRO A 125 -7.32 7.18 -9.96
N LEU A 126 -7.91 7.86 -8.97
CA LEU A 126 -8.09 7.36 -7.61
C LEU A 126 -8.37 5.85 -7.67
N PRO A 127 -7.58 4.99 -6.99
CA PRO A 127 -7.84 3.56 -7.01
C PRO A 127 -9.26 3.35 -6.49
N VAL A 128 -10.15 2.89 -7.38
CA VAL A 128 -11.50 2.51 -7.00
C VAL A 128 -11.35 1.20 -6.25
N PHE A 129 -11.23 1.29 -4.93
CA PHE A 129 -11.29 0.12 -4.06
C PHE A 129 -12.70 -0.47 -4.16
N SER A 130 -12.81 -1.79 -4.09
CA SER A 130 -14.12 -2.39 -3.81
C SER A 130 -14.54 -1.95 -2.40
N ASN A 131 -15.85 -1.79 -2.18
CA ASN A 131 -16.37 -1.40 -0.86
C ASN A 131 -15.88 -2.35 0.24
N GLU A 132 -15.80 -3.65 -0.05
CA GLU A 132 -15.29 -4.66 0.89
C GLU A 132 -13.83 -4.40 1.28
N ILE A 133 -12.95 -4.12 0.31
CA ILE A 133 -11.53 -3.81 0.59
C ILE A 133 -11.42 -2.51 1.38
N ALA A 134 -12.20 -1.50 1.01
CA ALA A 134 -12.21 -0.21 1.69
C ALA A 134 -12.64 -0.33 3.16
N GLU A 135 -13.68 -1.12 3.47
CA GLU A 135 -14.09 -1.42 4.84
C GLU A 135 -13.01 -2.16 5.63
N LYS A 136 -12.34 -3.15 5.02
CA LYS A 136 -11.20 -3.84 5.64
C LYS A 136 -10.07 -2.87 5.96
N LEU A 137 -9.74 -1.97 5.04
CA LEU A 137 -8.70 -0.94 5.25
C LEU A 137 -9.07 -0.01 6.42
N ILE A 138 -10.33 0.41 6.54
CA ILE A 138 -10.83 1.21 7.67
C ILE A 138 -10.60 0.48 8.98
N GLN A 139 -10.97 -0.81 9.06
CA GLN A 139 -10.75 -1.66 10.24
C GLN A 139 -9.26 -1.85 10.57
N LEU A 140 -8.39 -1.82 9.56
CA LEU A 140 -6.93 -1.88 9.70
C LEU A 140 -6.30 -0.53 10.06
N ARG A 141 -7.12 0.49 10.39
CA ARG A 141 -6.70 1.84 10.76
C ARG A 141 -6.06 2.61 9.60
N VAL A 142 -6.52 2.41 8.37
CA VAL A 142 -6.04 3.20 7.22
C VAL A 142 -6.25 4.70 7.45
N THR A 143 -7.39 5.11 8.03
CA THR A 143 -7.70 6.52 8.31
C THR A 143 -6.66 7.18 9.22
N HIS A 144 -6.27 6.50 10.30
CA HIS A 144 -5.23 6.96 11.21
C HIS A 144 -3.87 7.14 10.50
N ASN A 145 -3.49 6.15 9.70
CA ASN A 145 -2.21 6.18 9.00
C ASN A 145 -2.20 7.22 7.88
N LEU A 146 -3.31 7.40 7.14
CA LEU A 146 -3.44 8.47 6.15
C LEU A 146 -3.33 9.86 6.78
N LEU A 147 -4.02 10.09 7.91
CA LEU A 147 -3.86 11.33 8.68
C LEU A 147 -2.40 11.54 9.10
N TYR A 148 -1.74 10.49 9.62
CA TYR A 148 -0.32 10.56 9.97
C TYR A 148 0.54 10.95 8.76
N THR A 149 0.35 10.29 7.62
CA THR A 149 1.10 10.56 6.38
C THR A 149 0.83 11.97 5.87
N MET A 150 -0.41 12.47 5.96
CA MET A 150 -0.75 13.85 5.60
C MET A 150 -0.02 14.88 6.46
N GLY A 151 0.16 14.61 7.76
CA GLY A 151 0.92 15.49 8.66
C GLY A 151 2.44 15.36 8.52
N ASN A 152 2.94 14.35 7.81
CA ASN A 152 4.38 14.14 7.64
C ASN A 152 4.98 15.07 6.56
N MET A 153 5.46 16.23 7.00
CA MET A 153 6.03 17.27 6.13
C MET A 153 7.35 16.90 5.44
N ASP A 154 7.96 15.75 5.76
CA ASP A 154 9.22 15.32 5.13
C ASP A 154 9.01 14.78 3.70
N TYR A 155 7.78 14.45 3.32
CA TYR A 155 7.46 13.78 2.04
C TYR A 155 6.20 14.36 1.38
N ALA A 156 6.37 15.45 0.61
CA ALA A 156 5.28 16.19 -0.03
C ALA A 156 4.36 15.33 -0.91
N ASP A 157 4.92 14.44 -1.74
CA ASP A 157 4.13 13.54 -2.58
C ASP A 157 3.29 12.56 -1.75
N SER A 158 3.85 12.04 -0.65
CA SER A 158 3.11 11.16 0.26
C SER A 158 1.99 11.92 0.96
N GLN A 159 2.21 13.18 1.37
CA GLN A 159 1.15 14.03 1.94
C GLN A 159 0.01 14.23 0.93
N ARG A 160 0.35 14.58 -0.32
CA ARG A 160 -0.63 14.77 -1.40
C ARG A 160 -1.45 13.50 -1.66
N GLN A 161 -0.78 12.36 -1.83
CA GLN A 161 -1.46 11.08 -2.09
C GLN A 161 -2.32 10.63 -0.90
N ALA A 162 -1.84 10.83 0.32
CA ALA A 162 -2.60 10.51 1.53
C ALA A 162 -3.85 11.39 1.66
N SER A 163 -3.74 12.68 1.33
CA SER A 163 -4.87 13.61 1.33
C SER A 163 -5.94 13.23 0.31
N ILE A 164 -5.54 12.96 -0.95
CA ILE A 164 -6.47 12.53 -2.00
C ILE A 164 -7.11 11.18 -1.64
N SER A 165 -6.35 10.25 -1.07
CA SER A 165 -6.88 8.95 -0.62
C SER A 165 -7.87 9.12 0.55
N LEU A 166 -7.58 9.99 1.51
CA LEU A 166 -8.47 10.27 2.64
C LEU A 166 -9.77 10.94 2.17
N GLU A 167 -9.69 11.83 1.18
CA GLU A 167 -10.87 12.46 0.56
C GLU A 167 -11.81 11.40 0.00
N TYR A 168 -11.29 10.39 -0.70
CA TYR A 168 -12.09 9.27 -1.19
C TYR A 168 -12.82 8.57 -0.03
N PHE A 169 -12.12 8.22 1.05
CA PHE A 169 -12.75 7.58 2.21
C PHE A 169 -13.82 8.46 2.86
N CYS A 170 -13.58 9.77 3.01
CA CYS A 170 -14.58 10.72 3.54
C CYS A 170 -15.81 10.82 2.63
N ARG A 171 -15.64 10.82 1.30
CA ARG A 171 -16.76 10.88 0.36
C ARG A 171 -17.58 9.59 0.30
N THR A 172 -16.97 8.45 0.60
CA THR A 172 -17.62 7.14 0.50
C THR A 172 -18.18 6.64 1.83
N PHE A 173 -17.56 6.95 2.97
CA PHE A 173 -17.90 6.36 4.27
C PHE A 173 -18.22 7.45 5.31
N PRO A 174 -19.49 7.65 5.69
CA PRO A 174 -19.90 8.65 6.68
C PRO A 174 -19.19 8.51 8.03
N ILE A 175 -18.91 7.28 8.47
CA ILE A 175 -18.18 7.02 9.72
C ILE A 175 -16.75 7.59 9.68
N VAL A 176 -16.13 7.63 8.49
CA VAL A 176 -14.79 8.20 8.33
C VAL A 176 -14.85 9.73 8.46
N VAL A 177 -15.89 10.37 7.90
CA VAL A 177 -16.09 11.82 8.03
C VAL A 177 -16.12 12.24 9.49
N GLU A 178 -16.93 11.57 10.31
CA GLU A 178 -17.06 11.88 11.73
C GLU A 178 -15.70 11.86 12.45
N HIS A 179 -14.93 10.78 12.28
CA HIS A 179 -13.65 10.60 12.95
C HIS A 179 -12.55 11.52 12.41
N VAL A 180 -12.56 11.83 11.11
CA VAL A 180 -11.59 12.75 10.49
C VAL A 180 -11.89 14.18 10.91
N HIS A 181 -13.17 14.56 10.94
CA HIS A 181 -13.60 15.88 11.40
C HIS A 181 -13.28 16.09 12.88
N GLU A 182 -13.53 15.11 13.75
CA GLU A 182 -13.14 15.16 15.16
C GLU A 182 -11.62 15.31 15.34
N ALA A 183 -10.82 14.60 14.53
CA ALA A 183 -9.37 14.66 14.62
C ALA A 183 -8.77 15.98 14.10
N MET A 184 -9.31 16.53 13.03
CA MET A 184 -8.80 17.76 12.41
C MET A 184 -9.35 19.04 13.04
N GLY A 185 -10.60 19.01 13.50
CA GLY A 185 -11.39 20.20 13.81
C GLY A 185 -11.88 20.93 12.56
N ASP A 186 -12.92 21.75 12.73
CA ASP A 186 -13.69 22.40 11.66
C ASP A 186 -12.81 23.09 10.61
N ASN A 187 -11.92 23.99 11.05
CA ASN A 187 -11.11 24.81 10.15
C ASN A 187 -10.17 23.99 9.26
N LEU A 188 -9.51 22.96 9.82
CA LEU A 188 -8.57 22.14 9.06
C LEU A 188 -9.32 21.16 8.14
N TYR A 189 -10.46 20.66 8.61
CA TYR A 189 -11.33 19.80 7.82
C TYR A 189 -11.89 20.55 6.59
N ASP A 190 -12.35 21.79 6.77
CA ASP A 190 -12.87 22.62 5.67
C ASP A 190 -11.79 22.91 4.62
N LEU A 191 -10.56 23.23 5.07
CA LEU A 191 -9.42 23.44 4.18
C LEU A 191 -9.07 22.16 3.40
N PHE A 192 -9.07 21.03 4.09
CA PHE A 192 -8.84 19.71 3.50
C PHE A 192 -9.87 19.37 2.42
N MET A 193 -11.17 19.48 2.72
CA MET A 193 -12.24 19.15 1.78
C MET A 193 -12.34 20.13 0.61
N SER A 194 -11.84 21.37 0.78
CA SER A 194 -11.84 22.38 -0.28
C SER A 194 -10.78 22.10 -1.36
N ASN A 195 -9.57 21.67 -0.96
CA ASN A 195 -8.50 21.36 -1.91
C ASN A 195 -7.49 20.36 -1.31
N PRO A 196 -7.82 19.06 -1.31
CA PRO A 196 -6.97 18.04 -0.70
C PRO A 196 -5.63 17.89 -1.43
N GLU A 197 -5.61 18.12 -2.75
CA GLU A 197 -4.40 17.99 -3.57
C GLU A 197 -3.32 19.03 -3.22
N ALA A 198 -3.72 20.26 -2.85
CA ALA A 198 -2.81 21.35 -2.55
C ALA A 198 -2.69 21.67 -1.04
N LEU A 199 -3.38 20.91 -0.17
CA LEU A 199 -3.38 21.14 1.28
C LEU A 199 -1.96 21.18 1.86
N TYR A 200 -1.09 20.26 1.42
CA TYR A 200 0.27 20.13 1.92
C TYR A 200 1.13 21.39 1.71
N MET A 201 0.85 22.18 0.66
CA MET A 201 1.59 23.42 0.38
C MET A 201 1.29 24.54 1.39
N HIS A 202 0.15 24.44 2.10
CA HIS A 202 -0.34 25.48 3.00
C HIS A 202 -0.41 24.99 4.47
N MET A 203 0.01 23.75 4.72
CA MET A 203 -0.06 23.13 6.03
C MET A 203 1.03 23.70 6.95
N ASN A 204 0.61 24.26 8.09
CA ASN A 204 1.56 24.74 9.09
C ASN A 204 1.96 23.64 10.09
N HIS A 205 3.03 23.87 10.86
CA HIS A 205 3.55 22.88 11.81
C HIS A 205 2.55 22.44 12.88
N ILE A 206 1.60 23.31 13.28
CA ILE A 206 0.58 22.96 14.27
C ILE A 206 -0.45 22.01 13.66
N GLN A 207 -0.92 22.31 12.45
CA GLN A 207 -1.83 21.43 11.69
C GLN A 207 -1.17 20.08 11.40
N ALA A 208 0.10 20.08 11.01
CA ALA A 208 0.86 18.86 10.80
C ALA A 208 0.97 18.02 12.08
N ASP A 209 1.23 18.64 13.24
CA ASP A 209 1.31 17.95 14.52
C ASP A 209 -0.05 17.35 14.97
N ILE A 210 -1.16 18.06 14.72
CA ILE A 210 -2.53 17.54 14.93
C ILE A 210 -2.73 16.23 14.15
N LEU A 211 -2.33 16.23 12.88
CA LEU A 211 -2.47 15.08 11.99
C LEU A 211 -1.55 13.91 12.40
N VAL A 212 -0.28 14.18 12.74
CA VAL A 212 0.68 13.14 13.17
C VAL A 212 0.32 12.53 14.52
N SER A 213 -0.23 13.32 15.44
CA SER A 213 -0.60 12.89 16.80
C SER A 213 -2.02 12.31 16.91
N ASN A 214 -2.74 12.20 15.79
CA ASN A 214 -4.12 11.74 15.77
C ASN A 214 -4.29 10.36 16.43
N LYS A 215 -5.44 10.14 17.07
CA LYS A 215 -5.76 8.88 17.77
C LYS A 215 -6.89 8.11 17.10
N VAL A 216 -7.16 8.40 15.82
CA VAL A 216 -8.29 7.79 15.11
C VAL A 216 -8.17 6.27 15.16
N ASN A 217 -9.30 5.64 15.49
CA ASN A 217 -9.47 4.21 15.47
C ASN A 217 -10.95 3.93 15.25
N ILE A 218 -11.30 3.39 14.10
CA ILE A 218 -12.69 3.10 13.73
C ILE A 218 -12.89 1.60 13.95
N PRO A 219 -13.47 1.17 15.10
CA PRO A 219 -13.70 -0.24 15.37
C PRO A 219 -14.77 -0.78 14.43
N LYS A 220 -14.75 -2.09 14.21
CA LYS A 220 -15.83 -2.79 13.52
C LYS A 220 -17.10 -2.62 14.36
N THR A 221 -18.16 -2.03 13.80
CA THR A 221 -19.48 -2.05 14.42
C THR A 221 -19.90 -3.50 14.52
N VAL A 222 -19.85 -4.05 15.73
CA VAL A 222 -20.52 -5.32 16.02
C VAL A 222 -21.99 -5.02 15.87
N GLU A 223 -22.64 -5.55 14.83
CA GLU A 223 -24.09 -5.59 14.79
C GLU A 223 -24.53 -6.30 16.06
N THR A 224 -25.10 -5.55 17.00
CA THR A 224 -25.82 -6.13 18.13
C THR A 224 -27.02 -6.84 17.52
N VAL A 225 -26.91 -8.16 17.42
CA VAL A 225 -28.05 -9.03 17.15
C VAL A 225 -28.94 -8.92 18.38
N ASP A 226 -30.01 -8.12 18.27
CA ASP A 226 -31.17 -8.18 19.16
C ASP A 226 -31.99 -9.45 18.89
#